data_AF-A0A3D1E8V5-F1
#
_entry.id   AF-A0A3D1E8V5-F1
#
_cell.length_a   1.000
_cell.length_b   1.000
_cell.length_c   1.000
_cell.angle_alpha   90.00
_cell.angle_beta   90.00
_cell.angle_gamma   90.00
#
_symmetry.space_group_name_H-M   'P 1'
#
loop_
_entity.id
_entity.type
_entity.pdbx_description
1 polymer ?
#
loop_
_entity_poly.entity_id
_entity_poly.type
_entity_poly.pdbx_seq_one_letter_code
_entity_poly.pdbx_strand_id
1 'polypeptide(L)'
;RIFTVGVGTEKGGPIPIKERGITQQLKKDENGEVVITRRNELLLKDLAEQAGGQYYAFDQTETVVNALMEDLGQLDKTTFAAEEFSDFEDQFGWFVGIGLILMMLDVLLLERKTPWWQKLKLFEPNKNA
;
A
#
# COMPACT_ATOMS: atom_id res chain seq x y z
N ARG A 1 -6.89 4.16 -7.25
CA ARG A 1 -7.54 5.39 -7.75
C ARG A 1 -6.79 5.84 -9.00
N ILE A 2 -7.47 6.29 -10.05
CA ILE A 2 -6.81 6.83 -11.26
C ILE A 2 -7.19 8.30 -11.40
N PHE A 3 -6.19 9.16 -11.54
CA PHE A 3 -6.38 10.58 -11.84
C PHE A 3 -6.07 10.82 -13.31
N THR A 4 -6.92 11.59 -13.99
CA THR A 4 -6.76 11.89 -15.41
C THR A 4 -6.58 13.39 -15.62
N VAL A 5 -5.63 13.77 -16.47
CA VAL A 5 -5.37 15.18 -16.80
C VAL A 5 -5.54 15.37 -18.30
N GLY A 6 -6.49 16.21 -18.68
CA GLY A 6 -6.81 16.47 -20.08
C GLY A 6 -6.01 17.64 -20.64
N VAL A 7 -5.04 17.35 -21.50
CA VAL A 7 -4.21 18.37 -22.18
C VAL A 7 -4.70 18.61 -23.61
N GLY A 8 -4.75 19.88 -24.02
CA GLY A 8 -5.15 20.30 -25.36
C GLY A 8 -6.56 20.86 -25.42
N THR A 9 -7.05 21.08 -26.65
CA THR A 9 -8.35 21.72 -26.90
C THR A 9 -9.40 20.73 -27.40
N GLU A 10 -10.68 21.05 -27.19
CA GLU A 10 -11.80 20.25 -27.71
C GLU A 10 -11.96 20.36 -29.23
N LYS A 11 -11.65 21.54 -29.78
CA LYS A 11 -11.64 21.78 -31.23
C LYS A 11 -10.55 20.98 -31.93
N GLY A 12 -9.49 20.62 -31.21
CA GLY A 12 -8.36 19.89 -31.72
C GLY A 12 -7.42 20.70 -32.61
N GLY A 13 -6.32 20.08 -33.02
CA GLY A 13 -5.32 20.69 -33.90
C GLY A 13 -4.47 19.65 -34.62
N PRO A 14 -3.76 20.06 -35.70
CA PRO A 14 -2.86 19.18 -36.41
C PRO A 14 -1.57 18.94 -35.62
N ILE A 15 -0.94 17.78 -35.83
CA ILE A 15 0.34 17.44 -35.18
C ILE A 15 1.52 17.85 -36.08
N PRO A 16 2.37 18.82 -35.68
CA PRO A 16 3.54 19.19 -36.45
C PRO A 16 4.70 18.20 -36.21
N ILE A 17 5.30 17.73 -37.31
CA ILE A 17 6.56 16.99 -37.31
C ILE A 17 7.68 18.01 -37.48
N LYS A 18 8.50 18.14 -36.44
CA LYS A 18 9.64 19.08 -36.41
C LYS A 18 10.95 18.30 -36.52
N GLU A 19 11.83 18.74 -37.41
CA GLU A 19 13.23 18.30 -37.44
C GLU A 19 14.12 19.50 -37.11
N ARG A 20 15.07 19.32 -36.18
CA ARG A 20 16.00 20.38 -35.76
C ARG A 20 15.30 21.70 -35.35
N GLY A 21 14.09 21.59 -34.78
CA GLY A 21 13.30 22.73 -34.33
C GLY A 21 12.46 23.43 -35.42
N ILE A 22 12.62 23.07 -36.70
CA ILE A 22 11.87 23.63 -37.82
C ILE A 22 10.71 22.69 -38.16
N THR A 23 9.51 23.24 -38.30
CA THR A 23 8.34 22.47 -38.74
C THR A 23 8.49 22.11 -40.21
N GLN A 24 8.67 20.83 -40.51
CA GLN A 24 8.79 20.36 -41.90
C GLN A 24 7.45 19.90 -42.48
N GLN A 25 6.64 19.19 -41.70
CA GLN A 25 5.39 18.61 -42.19
C GLN A 25 4.36 18.43 -41.08
N LEU A 26 3.09 18.30 -41.44
CA LEU A 26 2.03 17.84 -40.53
C LEU A 26 1.91 16.31 -40.61
N LYS A 27 1.56 15.68 -39.49
CA LYS A 27 1.27 14.25 -39.44
C LYS A 27 0.11 13.92 -40.38
N LYS A 28 0.33 12.92 -41.24
CA LYS A 28 -0.69 12.35 -42.12
C LYS A 28 -1.03 10.91 -41.71
N ASP A 29 -2.24 10.48 -42.06
CA ASP A 29 -2.70 9.11 -41.94
C ASP A 29 -2.29 8.25 -43.15
N GLU A 30 -2.75 7.00 -43.21
CA GLU A 30 -2.49 6.07 -44.31
C GLU A 30 -3.13 6.52 -45.64
N ASN A 31 -4.17 7.34 -45.58
CA ASN A 31 -4.88 7.90 -46.74
C ASN A 31 -4.25 9.21 -47.24
N GLY A 32 -3.27 9.76 -46.52
CA GLY A 32 -2.60 11.02 -46.83
C GLY A 32 -3.32 12.27 -46.31
N GLU A 33 -4.35 12.12 -45.49
CA GLU A 33 -5.10 13.20 -44.84
C GLU A 33 -4.38 13.70 -43.57
N VAL A 34 -4.57 14.97 -43.21
CA VAL A 34 -3.93 15.55 -42.02
C VAL A 34 -4.63 15.06 -40.76
N VAL A 35 -3.87 14.50 -39.84
CA VAL A 35 -4.39 14.03 -38.55
C VAL A 35 -4.69 15.21 -37.64
N ILE A 36 -5.96 15.32 -37.21
CA ILE A 36 -6.41 16.31 -36.22
C ILE A 36 -6.65 15.60 -34.88
N THR A 37 -5.86 15.94 -33.86
CA THR A 37 -6.03 15.40 -32.51
C THR A 37 -6.85 16.35 -31.66
N ARG A 38 -7.73 15.81 -30.82
CA ARG A 38 -8.60 16.59 -29.94
C ARG A 38 -8.70 15.95 -28.57
N ARG A 39 -8.81 16.79 -27.54
CA ARG A 39 -9.03 16.34 -26.16
C ARG A 39 -10.44 15.77 -26.03
N ASN A 40 -10.55 14.52 -25.57
CA ASN A 40 -11.84 13.91 -25.28
C ASN A 40 -12.10 13.97 -23.76
N GLU A 41 -12.76 15.04 -23.32
CA GLU A 41 -13.04 15.25 -21.90
C GLU A 41 -14.02 14.22 -21.33
N LEU A 42 -15.02 13.79 -22.10
CA LEU A 42 -16.00 12.80 -21.65
C LEU A 42 -15.35 11.47 -21.29
N LEU A 43 -14.45 10.97 -22.16
CA LEU A 43 -13.73 9.72 -21.93
C LEU A 43 -12.81 9.81 -20.70
N LEU A 44 -12.15 10.95 -20.50
CA LEU A 44 -11.23 11.13 -19.36
C LEU A 44 -11.97 11.22 -18.02
N LYS A 45 -13.16 11.84 -18.01
CA LYS A 45 -14.05 11.87 -16.84
C LYS A 45 -14.55 10.48 -16.47
N ASP A 46 -15.06 9.73 -17.45
CA ASP A 46 -15.59 8.38 -17.25
C ASP A 46 -14.51 7.43 -16.68
N LEU A 47 -13.28 7.49 -17.20
CA LEU A 47 -12.16 6.71 -16.67
C LEU A 47 -11.80 7.07 -15.22
N ALA A 48 -11.80 8.36 -14.87
CA ALA A 48 -11.50 8.79 -13.51
C ALA A 48 -12.62 8.36 -12.54
N GLU A 49 -13.88 8.49 -12.94
CA GLU A 49 -15.05 8.13 -12.14
C GLU A 49 -15.09 6.62 -11.87
N GLN A 50 -14.91 5.79 -12.90
CA GLN A 50 -14.87 4.33 -12.76
C GLN A 50 -13.74 3.86 -11.83
N ALA A 51 -12.62 4.58 -11.81
CA ALA A 51 -11.47 4.25 -10.99
C ALA A 51 -11.48 4.92 -9.61
N GLY A 52 -12.53 5.67 -9.27
CA GLY A 52 -12.66 6.40 -8.00
C GLY A 52 -11.58 7.46 -7.79
N GLY A 53 -11.14 8.12 -8.86
CA GLY A 53 -10.29 9.30 -8.82
C GLY A 53 -10.96 10.51 -9.47
N GLN A 54 -10.17 11.49 -9.89
CA GLN A 54 -10.67 12.78 -10.36
C GLN A 54 -10.05 13.20 -11.69
N TYR A 55 -10.85 13.91 -12.50
CA TYR A 55 -10.42 14.53 -13.76
C TYR A 55 -10.05 16.00 -13.53
N TYR A 56 -8.92 16.41 -14.10
CA TYR A 56 -8.51 17.82 -14.14
C TYR A 56 -8.34 18.29 -15.58
N ALA A 57 -8.94 19.44 -15.90
CA ALA A 57 -8.71 20.14 -17.15
C ALA A 57 -7.40 20.92 -17.05
N PHE A 58 -6.54 20.83 -18.06
CA PHE A 58 -5.28 21.59 -18.12
C PHE A 58 -5.52 23.01 -18.64
N ASP A 59 -6.22 23.84 -17.85
CA ASP A 59 -6.44 25.26 -18.14
C ASP A 59 -5.42 26.15 -17.41
N GLN A 60 -5.10 25.81 -16.17
CA GLN A 60 -4.12 26.50 -15.33
C GLN A 60 -3.19 25.47 -14.67
N THR A 61 -1.94 25.44 -15.15
CA THR A 61 -0.95 24.44 -14.74
C THR A 61 -0.72 24.42 -13.22
N GLU A 62 -0.67 25.58 -12.56
CA GLU A 62 -0.36 25.65 -11.12
C GLU A 62 -1.48 25.11 -10.23
N THR A 63 -2.74 25.46 -10.51
CA THR A 63 -3.89 24.99 -9.73
C THR A 63 -4.11 23.49 -9.89
N VAL A 64 -3.97 22.96 -11.11
CA VAL A 64 -4.06 21.52 -11.37
C VAL A 64 -2.96 20.74 -10.68
N VAL A 65 -1.72 21.23 -10.74
CA VAL A 65 -0.58 20.57 -10.09
C VAL A 65 -0.74 20.59 -8.57
N ASN A 66 -1.18 21.71 -7.99
CA ASN A 66 -1.39 21.82 -6.54
C ASN A 66 -2.52 20.90 -6.06
N ALA A 67 -3.67 20.87 -6.75
CA ALA A 67 -4.78 19.97 -6.40
C ALA A 67 -4.37 18.49 -6.50
N LEU A 68 -3.65 18.13 -7.56
CA LEU A 68 -3.14 16.77 -7.74
C LEU A 68 -2.10 16.40 -6.67
N MET A 69 -1.23 17.32 -6.26
CA MET A 69 -0.31 17.09 -5.14
C MET A 69 -1.03 16.93 -3.80
N GLU A 70 -2.10 17.69 -3.55
CA GLU A 70 -2.91 17.55 -2.34
C GLU A 70 -3.59 16.18 -2.28
N ASP A 71 -4.21 15.75 -3.38
CA ASP A 71 -4.89 14.45 -3.47
C ASP A 71 -3.93 13.26 -3.38
N LEU A 72 -2.72 13.37 -3.96
CA LEU A 72 -1.66 12.37 -3.80
C LEU A 72 -1.08 12.36 -2.37
N GLY A 73 -0.89 13.53 -1.76
CA GLY A 73 -0.36 13.63 -0.39
C GLY A 73 -1.29 13.04 0.66
N GLN A 74 -2.60 13.00 0.41
CA GLN A 74 -3.56 12.26 1.25
C GLN A 74 -3.41 10.74 1.10
N LEU A 75 -3.10 10.25 -0.11
CA LEU A 75 -2.88 8.83 -0.36
C LEU A 75 -1.59 8.32 0.30
N ASP A 76 -0.49 9.06 0.17
CA ASP A 76 0.81 8.66 0.73
C ASP A 76 0.81 8.60 2.27
N LYS A 77 0.02 9.45 2.94
CA LYS A 77 -0.15 9.37 4.41
C LYS A 77 -0.87 8.10 4.86
N THR A 78 -1.80 7.60 4.05
CA THR A 78 -2.56 6.39 4.38
C THR A 78 -1.76 5.11 4.19
N THR A 79 -0.85 5.07 3.22
CA THR A 79 0.02 3.91 2.97
C THR A 79 1.16 3.81 3.98
N PHE A 80 1.79 4.92 4.37
CA PHE A 80 2.80 4.93 5.45
C PHE A 80 2.22 4.48 6.79
N ALA A 81 1.02 4.94 7.15
CA ALA A 81 0.37 4.51 8.38
C ALA A 81 0.13 2.99 8.40
N ALA A 82 -0.33 2.41 7.28
CA ALA A 82 -0.58 0.98 7.18
C ALA A 82 0.70 0.12 7.24
N GLU A 83 1.83 0.63 6.75
CA GLU A 83 3.14 -0.05 6.85
C GLU A 83 3.71 0.03 8.28
N GLU A 84 3.57 1.18 8.95
CA GLU A 84 3.99 1.40 10.35
C GLU A 84 3.11 0.64 11.36
N PHE A 85 1.85 0.31 11.05
CA PHE A 85 1.03 -0.62 11.87
C PHE A 85 1.36 -2.10 11.65
N SER A 86 2.27 -2.44 10.73
CA SER A 86 2.94 -3.76 10.74
C SER A 86 4.16 -3.79 11.65
N ASP A 87 4.41 -2.71 12.41
CA ASP A 87 5.43 -2.72 13.43
C ASP A 87 5.03 -3.68 14.55
N PHE A 88 5.89 -4.66 14.75
CA PHE A 88 5.66 -5.89 15.48
C PHE A 88 5.02 -5.63 16.85
N GLU A 89 3.81 -6.14 17.08
CA GLU A 89 3.26 -6.14 18.43
C GLU A 89 4.10 -7.07 19.30
N ASP A 90 4.71 -6.51 20.35
CA ASP A 90 5.70 -7.16 21.19
C ASP A 90 5.09 -8.34 21.96
N GLN A 91 5.27 -9.56 21.44
CA GLN A 91 4.77 -10.79 22.06
C GLN A 91 5.67 -11.29 23.22
N PHE A 92 6.71 -10.56 23.63
CA PHE A 92 7.63 -11.04 24.65
C PHE A 92 7.01 -11.12 26.06
N GLY A 93 5.87 -10.47 26.30
CA GLY A 93 5.22 -10.40 27.61
C GLY A 93 4.86 -11.77 28.21
N TRP A 94 4.40 -12.71 27.38
CA TRP A 94 4.07 -14.05 27.88
C TRP A 94 5.32 -14.87 28.24
N PHE A 95 6.45 -14.66 27.56
CA PHE A 95 7.72 -15.28 27.91
C PHE A 95 8.24 -14.78 29.26
N VAL A 96 8.14 -13.47 29.51
CA VAL A 96 8.48 -12.87 30.81
C VAL A 96 7.55 -13.40 31.90
N GLY A 97 6.25 -13.51 31.62
CA GLY A 97 5.27 -14.09 32.54
C GLY A 97 5.59 -15.53 32.93
N ILE A 98 5.92 -16.40 31.96
CA ILE A 98 6.32 -17.79 32.23
C ILE A 98 7.62 -17.81 33.06
N GLY A 99 8.60 -16.98 32.74
CA GLY A 99 9.85 -16.88 33.51
C GLY A 99 9.62 -16.49 34.97
N LEU A 100 8.74 -15.52 35.22
CA LEU A 100 8.34 -15.10 36.56
C LEU A 100 7.63 -16.22 37.34
N ILE A 101 6.73 -16.95 36.68
CA ILE A 101 6.04 -18.10 37.28
C ILE A 101 7.03 -19.21 37.66
N LEU A 102 7.96 -19.54 36.77
CA LEU A 102 9.00 -20.54 37.04
C LEU A 102 9.91 -20.11 38.19
N MET A 103 10.27 -18.83 38.28
CA MET A 103 11.07 -18.29 39.38
C MET A 103 10.31 -18.37 40.72
N MET A 104 9.01 -18.06 40.73
CA MET A 104 8.17 -18.22 41.93
C MET A 104 8.07 -19.68 42.35
N LEU A 105 7.90 -20.60 41.39
CA LEU A 105 7.86 -22.04 41.67
C LEU A 105 9.19 -22.54 42.24
N ASP A 106 10.33 -22.06 41.73
CA ASP A 106 11.65 -22.44 42.24
C ASP A 106 11.81 -22.03 43.71
N VAL A 107 11.47 -20.79 44.07
CA VAL A 107 11.54 -20.32 45.46
C VAL A 107 10.61 -21.12 46.38
N LEU A 108 9.38 -21.41 45.94
CA LEU A 108 8.42 -22.22 46.71
C LEU A 108 8.86 -23.69 46.86
N LEU A 109 9.52 -24.25 45.84
CA LEU A 109 10.06 -25.61 45.86
C LEU A 109 11.37 -25.71 46.67
N LEU A 110 12.18 -24.65 46.71
CA LEU A 110 13.45 -24.61 47.44
C LEU A 110 13.22 -24.64 48.96
N GLU A 111 12.17 -23.98 49.46
CA GLU A 111 11.79 -24.03 50.89
C GLU A 111 11.14 -25.35 51.30
N ARG A 112 10.59 -26.11 50.35
CA ARG A 112 10.01 -27.43 50.59
C ARG A 112 10.75 -28.49 49.79
N LYS A 113 11.77 -29.11 50.41
CA LYS A 113 12.23 -30.47 50.07
C LYS A 113 10.99 -31.33 49.84
N THR A 114 10.66 -31.59 48.58
CA THR A 114 9.30 -31.86 48.17
C THR A 114 9.00 -33.34 48.42
N PRO A 115 8.17 -33.72 49.42
CA PRO A 115 7.95 -35.14 49.74
C PRO A 115 6.92 -35.79 48.79
N TRP A 116 6.40 -35.06 47.80
CA TRP A 116 5.38 -35.58 46.87
C TRP A 116 5.90 -36.68 45.95
N TRP A 117 7.20 -36.73 45.66
CA TRP A 117 7.82 -37.86 44.95
C TRP A 117 7.84 -39.15 45.76
N GLN A 118 7.73 -39.08 47.10
CA GLN A 118 7.62 -40.28 47.96
C GLN A 118 6.21 -40.91 47.93
N LYS A 119 5.20 -40.22 47.38
CA LYS A 119 3.84 -40.76 47.20
C LYS A 119 3.59 -41.33 45.80
N LEU A 120 4.53 -41.15 44.87
CA LEU A 120 4.49 -41.79 43.57
C LEU A 120 5.02 -43.23 43.72
N LYS A 121 4.10 -44.19 43.80
CA LYS A 121 4.37 -45.63 43.70
C LYS A 121 4.85 -46.00 42.29
N LEU A 122 5.99 -45.46 41.86
CA LEU A 122 6.52 -45.64 40.50
C LEU A 122 7.30 -46.96 40.32
N PHE A 123 7.49 -47.75 41.38
CA PHE A 123 8.16 -49.05 41.32
C PHE A 123 7.46 -50.06 42.23
N GLU A 124 6.25 -50.48 41.88
CA GLU A 124 5.73 -51.76 42.38
C GLU A 124 6.30 -52.87 41.48
N PRO A 125 7.19 -53.77 41.95
CA PRO A 125 7.58 -54.92 41.18
C PRO A 125 6.39 -55.87 41.11
N ASN A 126 5.87 -56.09 39.91
CA ASN A 126 4.85 -57.10 39.66
C ASN A 126 5.45 -58.49 39.93
N LYS A 127 5.14 -59.07 41.10
CA LYS A 127 5.34 -60.49 41.37
C LYS A 127 4.01 -61.20 41.18
N ASN A 128 3.79 -61.69 39.97
CA ASN A 128 2.88 -62.80 39.66
C ASN A 128 3.43 -63.54 38.43
N ALA A 129 4.34 -64.48 38.69
CA ALA A 129 4.61 -65.70 37.93
C ALA A 129 5.36 -66.67 38.85
#